data_AF-K2JZS6-F1
#
_entry.id   AF-K2JZS6-F1
#
_cell.length_a   1.000
_cell.length_b   1.000
_cell.length_c   1.000
_cell.angle_alpha   90.00
_cell.angle_beta   90.00
_cell.angle_gamma   90.00
#
_symmetry.space_group_name_H-M   'P 1'
#
loop_
_entity.id
_entity.type
_entity.pdbx_description
1 polymer ?
#
loop_
_entity_poly.entity_id
_entity_poly.type
_entity_poly.pdbx_seq_one_letter_code
_entity_poly.pdbx_strand_id
1 'polypeptide(L)'
;MSESNTASLLALDEDLIAEYLESNPDFFCRNPELLVRLRLPHGERGTVSLLERQLELARHRHRDLEEEITALLGVAAHNEQVARACHRLGVDVMGASTLDQLLALLSEGVRLHLGMEISRLVLCSRLAETQHKALATVYERLKKGPYFGRLTEDEKRLLLGHVPQRAESLALMPVRHQGQLLGIWVIASPDAGHFQPDMDALLISQLCEVLALRIAALSHGKLR
;
A
#
# COMPACT_ATOMS: atom_id res chain seq x y z
N MET A 1 -24.66 -73.54 42.36
CA MET A 1 -25.45 -73.02 41.23
C MET A 1 -25.23 -71.51 41.24
N SER A 2 -24.18 -71.03 40.55
CA SER A 2 -24.29 -70.35 39.23
C SER A 2 -25.03 -69.02 39.43
N GLU A 3 -24.41 -67.84 39.45
CA GLU A 3 -23.59 -67.24 38.38
C GLU A 3 -22.49 -66.34 38.96
N SER A 4 -21.25 -66.80 38.84
CA SER A 4 -20.09 -65.94 38.72
C SER A 4 -19.85 -65.78 37.23
N ASN A 5 -19.69 -64.54 36.71
CA ASN A 5 -18.85 -64.16 35.56
C ASN A 5 -19.46 -62.99 34.75
N THR A 6 -19.20 -61.74 35.16
CA THR A 6 -19.31 -60.55 34.27
C THR A 6 -18.47 -59.36 34.76
N ALA A 7 -17.41 -59.59 35.54
CA ALA A 7 -16.59 -58.52 36.12
C ALA A 7 -15.11 -58.54 35.69
N SER A 8 -14.70 -59.40 34.76
CA SER A 8 -13.28 -59.59 34.42
C SER A 8 -12.97 -59.57 32.92
N LEU A 9 -13.37 -58.54 32.17
CA LEU A 9 -13.05 -58.49 30.74
C LEU A 9 -12.21 -57.31 30.23
N LEU A 10 -12.00 -56.19 30.93
CA LEU A 10 -11.13 -55.13 30.38
C LEU A 10 -10.44 -54.33 31.49
N ALA A 11 -9.47 -54.93 32.17
CA ALA A 11 -8.36 -54.14 32.68
C ALA A 11 -7.48 -53.84 31.46
N LEU A 12 -7.86 -52.84 30.67
CA LEU A 12 -6.99 -52.35 29.60
C LEU A 12 -5.71 -51.82 30.24
N ASP A 13 -4.59 -52.29 29.72
CA ASP A 13 -3.26 -51.89 30.17
C ASP A 13 -3.06 -50.40 29.86
N GLU A 14 -2.59 -49.64 30.85
CA GLU A 14 -2.43 -48.18 30.73
C GLU A 14 -1.39 -47.83 29.65
N ASP A 15 -0.33 -48.63 29.54
CA ASP A 15 0.72 -48.46 28.52
C ASP A 15 0.16 -48.64 27.10
N LEU A 16 -0.78 -49.58 26.94
CA LEU A 16 -1.41 -49.86 25.65
C LEU A 16 -2.39 -48.75 25.25
N ILE A 17 -3.07 -48.13 26.22
CA ILE A 17 -3.91 -46.94 25.99
C ILE A 17 -3.03 -45.76 25.58
N ALA A 18 -1.89 -45.56 26.24
CA ALA A 18 -0.96 -44.48 25.91
C ALA A 18 -0.40 -44.64 24.49
N GLU A 19 0.11 -45.82 24.14
CA GLU A 19 0.63 -46.12 22.80
C GLU A 19 -0.47 -45.96 21.72
N TYR A 20 -1.70 -46.37 22.03
CA TYR A 20 -2.83 -46.19 21.12
C TYR A 20 -3.17 -44.72 20.88
N LEU A 21 -3.21 -43.89 21.93
CA LEU A 21 -3.51 -42.46 21.80
C LEU A 21 -2.39 -41.70 21.09
N GLU A 22 -1.12 -42.06 21.32
CA GLU A 22 0.02 -41.51 20.58
C GLU A 22 -0.02 -41.86 19.09
N SER A 23 -0.39 -43.11 18.78
CA SER A 23 -0.54 -43.60 17.41
C SER A 23 -1.77 -43.03 16.69
N ASN A 24 -2.73 -42.47 17.43
CA ASN A 24 -4.00 -41.97 16.91
C ASN A 24 -4.32 -40.56 17.42
N PRO A 25 -3.56 -39.52 17.01
CA PRO A 25 -3.73 -38.16 17.52
C PRO A 25 -5.14 -37.57 17.26
N ASP A 26 -5.83 -38.02 16.20
CA ASP A 26 -7.18 -37.54 15.85
C ASP A 26 -8.30 -38.25 16.62
N PHE A 27 -7.98 -39.18 17.53
CA PHE A 27 -8.96 -40.00 18.26
C PHE A 27 -10.03 -39.14 18.96
N PHE A 28 -9.61 -38.04 19.56
CA PHE A 28 -10.50 -37.10 20.24
C PHE A 28 -11.30 -36.19 19.29
N CYS A 29 -10.78 -35.93 18.08
CA CYS A 29 -11.53 -35.25 17.03
C CYS A 29 -12.71 -36.10 16.54
N ARG A 30 -12.53 -37.43 16.49
CA ARG A 30 -13.60 -38.39 16.11
C ARG A 30 -14.60 -38.67 17.23
N ASN A 31 -14.21 -38.43 18.50
CA ASN A 31 -15.02 -38.73 19.67
C ASN A 31 -15.15 -37.49 20.60
N PRO A 32 -15.73 -36.37 20.12
CA PRO A 32 -15.75 -35.10 20.86
C PRO A 32 -16.56 -35.18 22.17
N GLU A 33 -17.59 -36.02 22.23
CA GLU A 33 -18.41 -36.20 23.44
C GLU A 33 -17.65 -36.87 24.60
N LEU A 34 -16.61 -37.64 24.28
CA LEU A 34 -15.75 -38.30 25.25
C LEU A 34 -14.87 -37.28 25.98
N LEU A 35 -14.45 -36.23 25.27
CA LEU A 35 -13.63 -35.14 25.78
C LEU A 35 -14.41 -34.25 26.77
N VAL A 36 -15.72 -34.06 26.54
CA VAL A 36 -16.62 -33.33 27.45
C VAL A 36 -16.89 -34.11 28.74
N ARG A 37 -16.86 -35.45 28.66
CA ARG A 37 -17.15 -36.34 29.80
C ARG A 37 -15.90 -36.69 30.60
N LEU A 38 -14.71 -36.58 30.01
CA LEU A 38 -13.43 -36.78 30.68
C LEU A 38 -13.17 -35.68 31.70
N ARG A 39 -13.35 -36.00 32.98
CA ARG A 39 -12.85 -35.17 34.08
C ARG A 39 -11.41 -35.56 34.36
N LEU A 40 -10.46 -34.90 33.71
CA LEU A 40 -9.05 -35.03 34.02
C LEU A 40 -8.77 -34.29 35.33
N PRO A 41 -8.54 -34.99 36.46
CA PRO A 41 -8.19 -34.32 37.70
C PRO A 41 -6.83 -33.65 37.50
N HIS A 42 -6.78 -32.33 37.64
CA HIS A 42 -5.54 -31.57 37.51
C HIS A 42 -4.66 -31.88 38.72
N GLY A 43 -3.64 -32.71 38.51
CA GLY A 43 -2.71 -33.11 39.57
C GLY A 43 -1.81 -31.97 40.02
N GLU A 44 -1.46 -31.01 39.16
CA GLU A 44 -0.43 -30.02 39.50
C GLU A 44 -0.69 -28.64 38.87
N ARG A 45 -0.42 -27.59 39.63
CA ARG A 45 -0.36 -26.20 39.16
C ARG A 45 0.74 -26.09 38.10
N GLY A 46 0.38 -25.94 36.82
CA GLY A 46 1.33 -25.49 35.80
C GLY A 46 1.20 -26.08 34.39
N THR A 47 0.36 -27.09 34.16
CA THR A 47 0.27 -27.72 32.83
C THR A 47 -0.86 -27.10 32.00
N VAL A 48 -0.51 -26.30 31.00
CA VAL A 48 -1.46 -25.66 30.06
C VAL A 48 -2.16 -26.75 29.25
N SER A 49 -3.50 -26.75 29.22
CA SER A 49 -4.27 -27.71 28.41
C SER A 49 -3.95 -27.53 26.92
N LEU A 50 -3.68 -28.62 26.20
CA LEU A 50 -3.44 -28.57 24.75
C LEU A 50 -4.59 -27.88 23.99
N LEU A 51 -5.82 -28.06 24.46
CA LEU A 51 -7.00 -27.38 23.89
C LEU A 51 -6.98 -25.87 24.17
N GLU A 52 -6.59 -25.45 25.38
CA GLU A 52 -6.43 -24.04 25.71
C GLU A 52 -5.31 -23.41 24.86
N ARG A 53 -4.20 -24.12 24.66
CA ARG A 53 -3.09 -23.67 23.80
C ARG A 53 -3.51 -23.59 22.33
N GLN A 54 -4.27 -24.56 21.82
CA GLN A 54 -4.82 -24.52 20.47
C GLN A 54 -5.81 -23.36 20.28
N LEU A 55 -6.68 -23.11 21.26
CA LEU A 55 -7.62 -21.99 21.23
C LEU A 55 -6.90 -20.64 21.31
N GLU A 56 -5.84 -20.54 22.12
CA GLU A 56 -4.99 -19.35 22.19
C GLU A 56 -4.31 -19.07 20.85
N LEU A 57 -3.70 -20.08 20.23
CA LEU A 57 -3.08 -19.95 18.91
C LEU A 57 -4.09 -19.59 17.82
N ALA A 58 -5.29 -20.17 17.85
CA ALA A 58 -6.36 -19.84 16.90
C ALA A 58 -6.84 -18.40 17.07
N ARG A 59 -7.00 -17.92 18.31
CA ARG A 59 -7.37 -16.53 18.60
C ARG A 59 -6.28 -15.55 18.18
N HIS A 60 -5.01 -15.89 18.37
CA HIS A 60 -3.89 -15.09 17.88
C HIS A 60 -3.97 -14.96 16.36
N ARG A 61 -4.08 -16.10 15.65
CA ARG A 61 -4.17 -16.11 14.19
C ARG A 61 -5.40 -15.37 13.65
N HIS A 62 -6.53 -15.45 14.34
CA HIS A 62 -7.72 -14.68 13.98
C HIS A 62 -7.46 -13.18 14.05
N ARG A 63 -6.82 -12.71 15.14
CA ARG A 63 -6.44 -11.29 15.28
C ARG A 63 -5.46 -10.86 14.20
N ASP A 64 -4.43 -11.67 13.93
CA ASP A 64 -3.45 -11.36 12.87
C ASP A 64 -4.14 -11.18 11.50
N LEU A 65 -5.11 -12.06 11.19
CA LEU A 65 -5.88 -11.96 9.95
C LEU A 65 -6.83 -10.76 9.93
N GLU A 66 -7.46 -10.41 11.06
CA GLU A 66 -8.28 -9.20 11.16
C GLU A 66 -7.45 -7.93 10.95
N GLU A 67 -6.23 -7.89 11.50
CA GLU A 67 -5.28 -6.80 11.29
C GLU A 67 -4.83 -6.73 9.81
N GLU A 68 -4.50 -7.87 9.20
CA GLU A 68 -4.12 -7.93 7.78
C GLU A 68 -5.27 -7.48 6.86
N ILE A 69 -6.49 -7.94 7.10
CA ILE A 69 -7.68 -7.51 6.33
C ILE A 69 -7.88 -6.00 6.50
N THR A 70 -7.76 -5.47 7.71
CA THR A 70 -7.92 -4.03 7.97
C THR A 70 -6.86 -3.22 7.23
N ALA A 71 -5.61 -3.69 7.21
CA ALA A 71 -4.53 -3.07 6.44
C ALA A 71 -4.82 -3.09 4.93
N LEU A 72 -5.26 -4.23 4.39
CA LEU A 72 -5.63 -4.36 2.97
C LEU A 72 -6.80 -3.45 2.58
N LEU A 73 -7.83 -3.34 3.44
CA LEU A 73 -8.94 -2.40 3.22
C LEU A 73 -8.46 -0.94 3.22
N GLY A 74 -7.51 -0.60 4.08
CA GLY A 74 -6.87 0.72 4.08
C GLY A 74 -6.16 1.04 2.76
N VAL A 75 -5.37 0.10 2.24
CA VAL A 75 -4.70 0.23 0.94
C VAL A 75 -5.72 0.35 -0.19
N ALA A 76 -6.78 -0.48 -0.18
CA ALA A 76 -7.84 -0.44 -1.19
C ALA A 76 -8.57 0.91 -1.21
N ALA A 77 -8.92 1.45 -0.03
CA ALA A 77 -9.54 2.76 0.10
C ALA A 77 -8.64 3.90 -0.41
N HIS A 78 -7.34 3.84 -0.10
CA HIS A 78 -6.36 4.79 -0.61
C HIS A 78 -6.25 4.73 -2.14
N ASN A 79 -6.12 3.53 -2.72
CA ASN A 79 -6.06 3.35 -4.17
C ASN A 79 -7.33 3.86 -4.86
N GLU A 80 -8.49 3.62 -4.27
CA GLU A 80 -9.76 4.13 -4.79
C GLU A 80 -9.83 5.67 -4.73
N GLN A 81 -9.31 6.28 -3.66
CA GLN A 81 -9.16 7.73 -3.58
C GLN A 81 -8.24 8.27 -4.68
N VAL A 82 -7.07 7.66 -4.91
CA VAL A 82 -6.14 8.06 -5.97
C VAL A 82 -6.79 7.91 -7.35
N ALA A 83 -7.51 6.81 -7.63
CA ALA A 83 -8.21 6.61 -8.88
C ALA A 83 -9.29 7.69 -9.13
N ARG A 84 -10.11 7.98 -8.11
CA ARG A 84 -11.11 9.05 -8.19
C ARG A 84 -10.47 10.42 -8.41
N ALA A 85 -9.37 10.71 -7.72
CA ALA A 85 -8.63 11.96 -7.88
C ALA A 85 -8.06 12.10 -9.29
N CYS A 86 -7.43 11.04 -9.83
CA CYS A 86 -6.90 11.04 -11.19
C CYS A 86 -8.00 11.25 -12.23
N HIS A 87 -9.16 10.61 -12.05
CA HIS A 87 -10.29 10.80 -12.93
C HIS A 87 -10.80 12.24 -12.91
N ARG A 88 -11.02 12.82 -11.71
CA ARG A 88 -11.47 14.21 -11.55
C ARG A 88 -10.49 15.21 -12.16
N LEU A 89 -9.21 15.08 -11.81
CA LEU A 89 -8.14 15.89 -12.40
C LEU A 89 -8.10 15.76 -13.92
N GLY A 90 -8.25 14.55 -14.47
CA GLY A 90 -8.28 14.34 -15.92
C GLY A 90 -9.42 15.09 -16.61
N VAL A 91 -10.61 15.14 -15.98
CA VAL A 91 -11.75 15.92 -16.48
C VAL A 91 -11.46 17.42 -16.42
N ASP A 92 -10.95 17.92 -15.30
CA ASP A 92 -10.64 19.35 -15.11
C ASP A 92 -9.55 19.83 -16.08
N VAL A 93 -8.53 19.00 -16.31
CA VAL A 93 -7.46 19.22 -17.27
C VAL A 93 -8.02 19.43 -18.68
N MET A 94 -8.99 18.62 -19.11
CA MET A 94 -9.61 18.78 -20.43
C MET A 94 -10.38 20.11 -20.55
N GLY A 95 -10.96 20.61 -19.46
CA GLY A 95 -11.66 21.89 -19.42
C GLY A 95 -10.76 23.13 -19.42
N ALA A 96 -9.46 22.99 -19.12
CA ALA A 96 -8.54 24.12 -18.97
C ALA A 96 -8.27 24.84 -20.31
N SER A 97 -8.64 26.11 -20.44
CA SER A 97 -8.52 26.89 -21.68
C SER A 97 -7.16 27.54 -21.90
N THR A 98 -6.36 27.67 -20.84
CA THR A 98 -4.99 28.22 -20.92
C THR A 98 -4.03 27.35 -20.12
N LEU A 99 -2.74 27.49 -20.43
CA LEU A 99 -1.69 26.76 -19.71
C LEU A 99 -1.62 27.16 -18.23
N ASP A 100 -1.82 28.43 -17.90
CA ASP A 100 -1.79 28.88 -16.51
C ASP A 100 -3.03 28.41 -15.73
N GLN A 101 -4.20 28.35 -16.38
CA GLN A 101 -5.39 27.73 -15.79
C GLN A 101 -5.17 26.23 -15.54
N LEU A 102 -4.53 25.51 -16.48
CA LEU A 102 -4.19 24.11 -16.31
C LEU A 102 -3.29 23.87 -15.09
N LEU A 103 -2.25 24.70 -14.94
CA LEU A 103 -1.34 24.64 -13.79
C LEU A 103 -2.05 24.89 -12.47
N ALA A 104 -2.96 25.87 -12.43
CA ALA A 104 -3.76 26.19 -11.24
C ALA A 104 -4.71 25.04 -10.86
N LEU A 105 -5.45 24.50 -11.83
CA LEU A 105 -6.38 23.39 -11.61
C LEU A 105 -5.67 22.13 -11.11
N LEU A 106 -4.48 21.82 -11.61
CA LEU A 106 -3.69 20.70 -11.12
C LEU A 106 -3.26 20.88 -9.67
N SER A 107 -2.70 22.04 -9.33
CA SER A 107 -2.24 22.32 -7.98
C SER A 107 -3.41 22.28 -6.99
N GLU A 108 -4.54 22.88 -7.35
CA GLU A 108 -5.74 22.87 -6.52
C GLU A 108 -6.35 21.47 -6.39
N GLY A 109 -6.50 20.73 -7.50
CA GLY A 109 -7.13 19.40 -7.47
C GLY A 109 -6.27 18.36 -6.74
N VAL A 110 -4.93 18.44 -6.81
CA VAL A 110 -4.05 17.61 -5.97
C VAL A 110 -4.27 17.91 -4.50
N ARG A 111 -4.35 19.18 -4.12
CA ARG A 111 -4.60 19.58 -2.74
C ARG A 111 -5.98 19.09 -2.27
N LEU A 112 -7.03 19.27 -3.06
CA LEU A 112 -8.40 18.94 -2.69
C LEU A 112 -8.67 17.43 -2.66
N HIS A 113 -8.14 16.67 -3.61
CA HIS A 113 -8.47 15.25 -3.78
C HIS A 113 -7.43 14.29 -3.19
N LEU A 114 -6.16 14.69 -3.15
CA LEU A 114 -5.06 13.87 -2.61
C LEU A 114 -4.53 14.40 -1.26
N GLY A 115 -4.99 15.56 -0.79
CA GLY A 115 -4.54 16.15 0.47
C GLY A 115 -3.08 16.60 0.46
N MET A 116 -2.46 16.71 -0.72
CA MET A 116 -1.05 17.08 -0.87
C MET A 116 -0.93 18.59 -1.09
N GLU A 117 -0.30 19.29 -0.14
CA GLU A 117 -0.16 20.75 -0.19
C GLU A 117 0.86 21.23 -1.24
N ILE A 118 1.86 20.41 -1.53
CA ILE A 118 2.98 20.79 -2.39
C ILE A 118 2.88 20.05 -3.72
N SER A 119 2.34 20.72 -4.74
CA SER A 119 2.32 20.22 -6.11
C SER A 119 2.63 21.30 -7.12
N ARG A 120 3.49 20.98 -8.10
CA ARG A 120 3.90 21.91 -9.16
C ARG A 120 4.23 21.18 -10.44
N LEU A 121 3.69 21.66 -11.55
CA LEU A 121 4.09 21.22 -12.89
C LEU A 121 5.09 22.21 -13.48
N VAL A 122 6.32 21.74 -13.69
CA VAL A 122 7.42 22.52 -14.25
C VAL A 122 7.51 22.20 -15.75
N LEU A 123 7.27 23.20 -16.59
CA LEU A 123 7.32 23.04 -18.04
C LEU A 123 8.74 23.31 -18.54
N CYS A 124 9.28 22.37 -19.32
CA CYS A 124 10.63 22.47 -19.88
C CYS A 124 10.79 23.74 -20.73
N SER A 125 9.75 24.15 -21.46
CA SER A 125 9.76 25.37 -22.29
C SER A 125 9.86 26.67 -21.49
N ARG A 126 9.62 26.64 -20.17
CA ARG A 126 9.72 27.80 -19.27
C ARG A 126 11.04 27.84 -18.49
N LEU A 127 11.93 26.88 -18.71
CA LEU A 127 13.22 26.81 -18.03
C LEU A 127 14.32 27.46 -18.87
N ALA A 128 15.23 28.18 -18.21
CA ALA A 128 16.45 28.68 -18.82
C ALA A 128 17.47 27.56 -19.01
N GLU A 129 18.42 27.74 -19.92
CA GLU A 129 19.48 26.75 -20.20
C GLU A 129 20.30 26.39 -18.95
N THR A 130 20.55 27.36 -18.07
CA THR A 130 21.23 27.14 -16.78
C THR A 130 20.45 26.22 -15.86
N GLN A 131 19.11 26.33 -15.85
CA GLN A 131 18.24 25.48 -15.05
C GLN A 131 18.19 24.06 -15.64
N HIS A 132 18.17 23.92 -16.96
CA HIS A 132 18.29 22.62 -17.62
C HIS A 132 19.58 21.89 -17.24
N LYS A 133 20.71 22.60 -17.23
CA LYS A 133 22.01 22.03 -16.79
C LYS A 133 21.97 21.58 -15.33
N ALA A 134 21.38 22.39 -14.45
CA ALA A 134 21.24 22.04 -13.03
C ALA A 134 20.31 20.84 -12.77
N LEU A 135 19.36 20.57 -13.68
CA LEU A 135 18.44 19.42 -13.62
C LEU A 135 18.93 18.19 -14.40
N ALA A 136 20.17 18.17 -14.89
CA ALA A 136 20.70 17.05 -15.68
C ALA A 136 20.58 15.70 -14.96
N THR A 137 20.90 15.66 -13.66
CA THR A 137 20.74 14.47 -12.80
C THR A 137 19.30 14.01 -12.71
N VAL A 138 18.35 14.94 -12.60
CA VAL A 138 16.92 14.66 -12.56
C VAL A 138 16.45 14.08 -13.90
N TYR A 139 16.90 14.65 -15.02
CA TYR A 139 16.56 14.12 -16.34
C TYR A 139 17.06 12.69 -16.55
N GLU A 140 18.27 12.36 -16.10
CA GLU A 140 18.78 10.98 -16.15
C GLU A 140 17.92 10.02 -15.32
N ARG A 141 17.50 10.42 -14.11
CA ARG A 141 16.58 9.60 -13.28
C ARG A 141 15.26 9.35 -14.04
N LEU A 142 14.70 10.38 -14.66
CA LEU A 142 13.42 10.35 -15.38
C LEU A 142 13.45 9.64 -16.74
N LYS A 143 14.61 9.17 -17.22
CA LYS A 143 14.68 8.28 -18.39
C LYS A 143 14.13 6.89 -18.10
N LYS A 144 14.22 6.44 -16.84
CA LYS A 144 13.75 5.12 -16.41
C LYS A 144 12.25 5.09 -16.09
N GLY A 145 11.60 6.25 -16.02
CA GLY A 145 10.20 6.39 -15.65
C GLY A 145 10.00 7.42 -14.53
N PRO A 146 8.86 7.36 -13.84
CA PRO A 146 8.62 8.12 -12.61
C PRO A 146 9.69 7.88 -11.56
N TYR A 147 9.99 8.90 -10.76
CA TYR A 147 10.95 8.81 -9.66
C TYR A 147 10.28 9.15 -8.33
N PHE A 148 10.47 8.30 -7.32
CA PHE A 148 10.02 8.51 -5.96
C PHE A 148 11.20 8.55 -5.01
N GLY A 149 11.22 9.51 -4.09
CA GLY A 149 12.23 9.58 -3.05
C GLY A 149 12.63 11.01 -2.70
N ARG A 150 13.93 11.23 -2.51
CA ARG A 150 14.47 12.50 -2.01
C ARG A 150 15.25 13.22 -3.11
N LEU A 151 15.22 14.54 -3.07
CA LEU A 151 16.03 15.40 -3.94
C LEU A 151 17.02 16.21 -3.13
N THR A 152 18.06 16.70 -3.80
CA THR A 152 18.96 17.68 -3.20
C THR A 152 18.24 19.01 -2.99
N GLU A 153 18.71 19.85 -2.07
CA GLU A 153 18.09 21.15 -1.81
C GLU A 153 18.08 22.08 -3.04
N ASP A 154 19.09 21.98 -3.91
CA ASP A 154 19.12 22.73 -5.17
C ASP A 154 18.09 22.21 -6.17
N GLU A 155 17.94 20.89 -6.31
CA GLU A 155 16.90 20.26 -7.12
C GLU A 155 15.50 20.65 -6.61
N LYS A 156 15.26 20.63 -5.28
CA LYS A 156 14.01 21.09 -4.66
C LYS A 156 13.76 22.56 -4.96
N ARG A 157 14.76 23.44 -4.80
CA ARG A 157 14.61 24.88 -5.04
C ARG A 157 14.22 25.17 -6.49
N LEU A 158 14.81 24.46 -7.44
CA LEU A 158 14.49 24.62 -8.86
C LEU A 158 13.09 24.10 -9.21
N LEU A 159 12.71 22.94 -8.67
CA LEU A 159 11.46 22.27 -9.03
C LEU A 159 10.24 22.77 -8.26
N LEU A 160 10.41 23.10 -6.97
CA LEU A 160 9.33 23.56 -6.09
C LEU A 160 9.34 25.07 -5.89
N GLY A 161 10.49 25.74 -6.01
CA GLY A 161 10.66 27.17 -5.74
C GLY A 161 11.24 27.43 -4.35
N HIS A 162 11.06 28.65 -3.84
CA HIS A 162 11.84 29.19 -2.72
C HIS A 162 11.44 28.68 -1.31
N VAL A 163 10.43 27.81 -1.17
CA VAL A 163 9.87 27.43 0.14
C VAL A 163 9.66 25.92 0.32
N PRO A 164 10.65 25.02 0.14
CA PRO A 164 10.43 23.59 0.29
C PRO A 164 10.86 23.04 1.67
N GLN A 165 10.87 23.85 2.75
CA GLN A 165 11.29 23.39 4.09
C GLN A 165 10.48 22.20 4.66
N ARG A 166 9.41 21.80 3.97
CA ARG A 166 8.52 20.69 4.31
C ARG A 166 8.43 19.63 3.22
N ALA A 167 9.38 19.54 2.28
CA ALA A 167 9.42 18.51 1.25
C ALA A 167 10.45 17.42 1.62
N GLU A 168 10.01 16.43 2.39
CA GLU A 168 10.85 15.32 2.87
C GLU A 168 10.89 14.14 1.91
N SER A 169 9.78 13.89 1.20
CA SER A 169 9.71 12.93 0.09
C SER A 169 8.98 13.54 -1.10
N LEU A 170 9.30 13.08 -2.31
CA LEU A 170 8.78 13.62 -3.57
C LEU A 170 8.50 12.52 -4.60
N ALA A 171 7.45 12.74 -5.39
CA ALA A 171 7.18 12.06 -6.65
C ALA A 171 7.48 13.00 -7.82
N LEU A 172 8.29 12.52 -8.77
CA LEU A 172 8.58 13.19 -10.04
C LEU A 172 7.99 12.39 -11.19
N MET A 173 6.97 12.95 -11.81
CA MET A 173 6.24 12.34 -12.91
C MET A 173 6.63 13.03 -14.23
N PRO A 174 7.28 12.33 -15.17
CA PRO A 174 7.65 12.92 -16.45
C PRO A 174 6.41 13.06 -17.33
N VAL A 175 6.13 14.28 -17.80
CA VAL A 175 5.04 14.55 -18.75
C VAL A 175 5.63 14.55 -20.16
N ARG A 176 5.32 13.50 -20.93
CA ARG A 176 5.91 13.28 -22.27
C ARG A 176 4.85 13.24 -23.35
N HIS A 177 5.14 13.88 -24.48
CA HIS A 177 4.33 13.79 -25.70
C HIS A 177 5.24 13.31 -26.84
N GLN A 178 4.88 12.20 -27.49
CA GLN A 178 5.67 11.62 -28.60
C GLN A 178 7.16 11.43 -28.24
N GLY A 179 7.46 11.00 -27.01
CA GLY A 179 8.82 10.81 -26.49
C GLY A 179 9.52 12.07 -25.97
N GLN A 180 9.07 13.27 -26.37
CA GLN A 180 9.62 14.53 -25.90
C GLN A 180 9.12 14.86 -24.49
N LEU A 181 10.04 15.21 -23.58
CA LEU A 181 9.71 15.68 -22.22
C LEU A 181 9.20 17.13 -22.27
N LEU A 182 7.90 17.31 -22.08
CA LEU A 182 7.27 18.62 -22.04
C LEU A 182 7.40 19.28 -20.66
N GLY A 183 7.41 18.48 -19.60
CA GLY A 183 7.54 18.97 -18.23
C GLY A 183 7.71 17.86 -17.22
N ILE A 184 7.90 18.27 -15.96
CA ILE A 184 8.00 17.40 -14.79
C ILE A 184 6.91 17.83 -13.82
N TRP A 185 5.99 16.93 -13.53
CA TRP A 185 5.02 17.13 -12.46
C TRP A 185 5.60 16.64 -11.14
N VAL A 186 5.66 17.53 -10.18
CA VAL A 186 6.27 17.30 -8.87
C VAL A 186 5.18 17.34 -7.83
N ILE A 187 5.12 16.30 -7.00
CA ILE A 187 4.27 16.24 -5.81
C ILE A 187 5.19 15.95 -4.64
N ALA A 188 5.06 16.69 -3.55
CA ALA A 188 5.92 16.54 -2.38
C ALA A 188 5.10 16.40 -1.10
N SER A 189 5.66 15.65 -0.16
CA SER A 189 5.08 15.37 1.16
C SER A 189 6.07 15.78 2.26
N PRO A 190 5.57 16.30 3.40
CA PRO A 190 6.36 16.51 4.61
C PRO A 190 6.72 15.21 5.32
N ASP A 191 6.10 14.10 4.96
CA ASP A 191 6.45 12.78 5.47
C ASP A 191 7.52 12.13 4.59
N ALA A 192 8.66 11.80 5.20
CA ALA A 192 9.78 11.14 4.54
C ALA A 192 9.45 9.70 4.08
N GLY A 193 8.45 9.06 4.68
CA GLY A 193 7.99 7.71 4.37
C GLY A 193 6.86 7.65 3.34
N HIS A 194 6.34 8.79 2.89
CA HIS A 194 5.18 8.83 2.00
C HIS A 194 5.49 8.37 0.57
N PHE A 195 6.49 8.97 -0.09
CA PHE A 195 6.89 8.57 -1.45
C PHE A 195 8.05 7.58 -1.42
N GLN A 196 7.74 6.29 -1.57
CA GLN A 196 8.71 5.19 -1.55
C GLN A 196 8.99 4.65 -2.97
N PRO A 197 10.20 4.10 -3.23
CA PRO A 197 10.60 3.64 -4.56
C PRO A 197 9.76 2.50 -5.15
N ASP A 198 9.08 1.74 -4.30
CA ASP A 198 8.23 0.59 -4.63
C ASP A 198 6.77 0.98 -4.92
N MET A 199 6.40 2.26 -4.73
CA MET A 199 5.06 2.74 -5.06
C MET A 199 4.74 2.59 -6.54
N ASP A 200 3.51 2.18 -6.82
CA ASP A 200 2.98 2.18 -8.18
C ASP A 200 2.69 3.62 -8.64
N ALA A 201 2.97 3.87 -9.92
CA ALA A 201 2.80 5.14 -10.59
C ALA A 201 1.75 5.10 -11.69
N LEU A 202 1.08 3.97 -11.92
CA LEU A 202 0.24 3.72 -13.10
C LEU A 202 -0.81 4.81 -13.33
N LEU A 203 -1.68 5.06 -12.34
CA LEU A 203 -2.80 6.01 -12.48
C LEU A 203 -2.32 7.44 -12.75
N ILE A 204 -1.29 7.87 -12.02
CA ILE A 204 -0.71 9.21 -12.19
C ILE A 204 0.03 9.31 -13.52
N SER A 205 0.65 8.23 -14.00
CA SER A 205 1.30 8.17 -15.32
C SER A 205 0.28 8.29 -16.45
N GLN A 206 -0.87 7.61 -16.34
CA GLN A 206 -1.99 7.76 -17.29
C GLN A 206 -2.52 9.20 -17.31
N LEU A 207 -2.65 9.84 -16.14
CA LEU A 207 -3.00 11.26 -16.08
C LEU A 207 -1.94 12.14 -16.74
N CYS A 208 -0.64 11.80 -16.61
CA CYS A 208 0.44 12.52 -17.29
C CYS A 208 0.35 12.45 -18.82
N GLU A 209 -0.17 11.35 -19.39
CA GLU A 209 -0.42 11.25 -20.83
C GLU A 209 -1.50 12.23 -21.29
N VAL A 210 -2.61 12.32 -20.54
CA VAL A 210 -3.68 13.29 -20.80
C VAL A 210 -3.17 14.72 -20.66
N LEU A 211 -2.37 14.98 -19.63
CA LEU A 211 -1.71 16.27 -19.43
C LEU A 211 -0.81 16.64 -20.59
N ALA A 212 -0.01 15.70 -21.09
CA ALA A 212 0.89 15.93 -22.21
C ALA A 212 0.13 16.34 -23.48
N LEU A 213 -0.98 15.64 -23.79
CA LEU A 213 -1.87 16.00 -24.90
C LEU A 213 -2.46 17.40 -24.73
N ARG A 214 -2.94 17.74 -23.53
CA ARG A 214 -3.53 19.06 -23.28
C ARG A 214 -2.50 20.17 -23.37
N ILE A 215 -1.30 19.97 -22.81
CA ILE A 215 -0.21 20.95 -22.91
C ILE A 215 0.18 21.18 -24.37
N ALA A 216 0.31 20.12 -25.17
CA ALA A 216 0.62 20.24 -26.59
C ALA A 216 -0.48 21.01 -27.36
N ALA A 217 -1.76 20.73 -27.09
CA ALA A 217 -2.86 21.46 -27.71
C ALA A 217 -2.84 22.96 -27.36
N LEU A 218 -2.62 23.29 -26.09
CA LEU A 218 -2.59 24.67 -25.60
C LEU A 218 -1.33 25.44 -26.05
N SER A 219 -0.21 24.77 -26.29
CA SER A 219 1.00 25.39 -26.81
C SER A 219 0.89 25.72 -28.31
N HIS A 220 0.22 24.88 -29.09
CA HIS A 220 -0.02 25.10 -30.53
C HIS A 220 -1.18 26.07 -30.82
N GLY A 221 -2.13 26.22 -29.90
CA GLY A 221 -3.29 27.12 -30.05
C GLY A 221 -2.98 28.63 -30.10
N LYS A 222 -1.73 29.05 -29.88
CA LYS A 222 -1.31 30.47 -29.97
C LYS A 222 -1.10 30.99 -31.41
N LEU A 223 -1.36 30.18 -32.44
CA LEU A 223 -1.13 30.51 -33.85
C LEU A 223 -2.42 30.68 -34.68
N ARG A 224 -3.58 30.91 -34.03
CA ARG A 224 -4.84 31.25 -34.73
C ARG A 224 -5.50 32.48 -34.14
#